data_AF-A0AAQ3MD40-F1
#
_entry.id   AF-A0AAQ3MD40-F1
#
_cell.length_a   1.000
_cell.length_b   1.000
_cell.length_c   1.000
_cell.angle_alpha   90.00
_cell.angle_beta   90.00
_cell.angle_gamma   90.00
#
_symmetry.space_group_name_H-M   'P 1'
#
loop_
_entity.id
_entity.type
_entity.pdbx_description
1 polymer ?
#
loop_
_entity_poly.entity_id
_entity_poly.type
_entity_poly.pdbx_seq_one_letter_code
_entity_poly.pdbx_strand_id
1 'polypeptide(L)'
;MCARLETEKCASTEDADHRQAIDALAALLENEASPVETAKAIASAYDDYLLAMPDPKNNNKVYIFWVLYMCHAIRNFGDAAVQGCLINLHKAMSELPDVNNLDGSIRRGPGGAIYWRELAYWPFAFVDHGLQYNDPVEFASDEATEFYFQAPLLLNGTNFGAAILERGIDTRKLPAEADSFLKLGIEQAYSEKRRETE
;
A
#
# COMPACT_ATOMS: atom_id res chain seq x y z
N MET A 1 -17.72 -1.62 -10.95
CA MET A 1 -17.87 -0.77 -12.18
C MET A 1 -17.09 0.55 -12.14
N CYS A 2 -17.10 1.38 -11.06
CA CYS A 2 -16.28 2.61 -11.01
C CYS A 2 -14.76 2.35 -10.86
N ALA A 3 -14.34 1.36 -10.06
CA ALA A 3 -12.92 1.07 -9.84
C ALA A 3 -12.18 0.63 -11.12
N ARG A 4 -12.86 -0.12 -11.99
CA ARG A 4 -12.32 -0.66 -13.24
C ARG A 4 -11.93 0.42 -14.26
N LEU A 5 -12.69 1.51 -14.32
CA LEU A 5 -12.46 2.58 -15.30
C LEU A 5 -11.27 3.48 -14.95
N GLU A 6 -10.88 3.55 -13.67
CA GLU A 6 -9.73 4.35 -13.22
C GLU A 6 -8.43 3.55 -13.20
N THR A 7 -8.48 2.25 -12.88
CA THR A 7 -7.32 1.36 -13.03
C THR A 7 -6.94 1.15 -14.49
N GLU A 8 -7.90 1.01 -15.40
CA GLU A 8 -7.65 0.91 -16.85
C GLU A 8 -7.04 2.20 -17.44
N LYS A 9 -7.27 3.38 -16.82
CA LYS A 9 -6.74 4.66 -17.31
C LYS A 9 -5.26 4.89 -16.95
N CYS A 10 -4.74 4.22 -15.92
CA CYS A 10 -3.29 4.14 -15.65
C CYS A 10 -2.58 3.08 -16.53
N ALA A 11 -3.33 2.13 -17.08
CA ALA A 11 -2.80 0.96 -17.80
C ALA A 11 -2.34 1.25 -19.25
N SER A 12 -1.96 2.48 -19.59
CA SER A 12 -1.38 2.74 -20.92
C SER A 12 0.01 2.12 -20.99
N THR A 13 0.09 0.95 -21.62
CA THR A 13 1.29 0.14 -21.95
C THR A 13 1.94 -0.70 -20.85
N GLU A 14 1.18 -1.17 -19.85
CA GLU A 14 1.78 -1.95 -18.75
C GLU A 14 1.91 -3.46 -19.04
N ASP A 15 2.91 -4.07 -18.39
CA ASP A 15 3.32 -5.47 -18.47
C ASP A 15 2.18 -6.46 -18.13
N ALA A 16 2.24 -7.70 -18.62
CA ALA A 16 1.20 -8.71 -18.37
C ALA A 16 1.02 -8.99 -16.87
N ASP A 17 2.13 -8.96 -16.12
CA ASP A 17 2.18 -9.13 -14.66
C ASP A 17 1.31 -8.08 -13.94
N HIS A 18 1.41 -6.81 -14.37
CA HIS A 18 0.67 -5.70 -13.77
C HIS A 18 -0.84 -5.84 -14.00
N ARG A 19 -1.26 -6.21 -15.21
CA ARG A 19 -2.68 -6.47 -15.49
C ARG A 19 -3.25 -7.56 -14.60
N GLN A 20 -2.54 -8.68 -14.45
CA GLN A 20 -2.99 -9.78 -13.59
C GLN A 20 -3.12 -9.34 -12.12
N ALA A 21 -2.19 -8.52 -11.62
CA ALA A 21 -2.27 -7.97 -10.27
C ALA A 21 -3.44 -6.97 -10.09
N ILE A 22 -3.71 -6.13 -11.10
CA ILE A 22 -4.86 -5.21 -11.12
C ILE A 22 -6.17 -5.99 -11.12
N ASP A 23 -6.29 -7.02 -11.97
CA ASP A 23 -7.50 -7.84 -12.07
C ASP A 23 -7.79 -8.56 -10.74
N ALA A 24 -6.75 -9.07 -10.07
CA ALA A 24 -6.87 -9.66 -8.75
C ALA A 24 -7.35 -8.63 -7.71
N LEU A 25 -6.80 -7.42 -7.72
CA LEU A 25 -7.21 -6.36 -6.81
C LEU A 25 -8.66 -5.90 -7.08
N ALA A 26 -9.06 -5.80 -8.35
CA ALA A 26 -10.42 -5.47 -8.73
C ALA A 26 -11.41 -6.53 -8.22
N ALA A 27 -11.11 -7.82 -8.42
CA ALA A 27 -11.92 -8.92 -7.93
C ALA A 27 -12.07 -8.89 -6.39
N LEU A 28 -11.01 -8.54 -5.65
CA LEU A 28 -11.11 -8.33 -4.20
C LEU A 28 -12.08 -7.19 -3.85
N LEU A 29 -11.94 -6.04 -4.51
CA LEU A 29 -12.76 -4.85 -4.24
C LEU A 29 -14.24 -5.06 -4.63
N GLU A 30 -14.51 -5.94 -5.59
CA GLU A 30 -15.86 -6.34 -6.01
C GLU A 30 -16.41 -7.53 -5.17
N ASN A 31 -15.69 -7.97 -4.14
CA ASN A 31 -16.00 -9.13 -3.28
C ASN A 31 -16.12 -10.46 -4.04
N GLU A 32 -15.48 -10.57 -5.20
CA GLU A 32 -15.41 -11.77 -6.03
C GLU A 32 -14.24 -12.70 -5.63
N ALA A 33 -13.26 -12.17 -4.91
CA ALA A 33 -12.12 -12.92 -4.39
C ALA A 33 -11.85 -12.59 -2.92
N SER A 34 -11.36 -13.59 -2.16
CA SER A 34 -10.88 -13.36 -0.80
C SER A 34 -9.51 -12.67 -0.78
N PRO A 35 -9.13 -12.03 0.34
CA PRO A 35 -7.78 -11.49 0.51
C PRO A 35 -6.65 -12.50 0.27
N VAL A 36 -6.87 -13.77 0.66
CA VAL A 36 -5.88 -14.85 0.50
C VAL A 36 -5.74 -15.27 -0.97
N GLU A 37 -6.84 -15.43 -1.69
CA GLU A 37 -6.82 -15.73 -3.12
C GLU A 37 -6.16 -14.62 -3.91
N THR A 38 -6.51 -13.37 -3.57
CA THR A 38 -5.94 -12.17 -4.18
C THR A 38 -4.44 -12.07 -3.92
N ALA A 39 -3.99 -12.32 -2.69
CA ALA A 39 -2.56 -12.33 -2.34
C ALA A 39 -1.78 -13.34 -3.18
N LYS A 40 -2.31 -14.57 -3.31
CA LYS A 40 -1.68 -15.62 -4.13
C LYS A 40 -1.65 -15.24 -5.62
N ALA A 41 -2.72 -14.65 -6.13
CA ALA A 41 -2.78 -14.21 -7.53
C ALA A 41 -1.76 -13.11 -7.84
N ILE A 42 -1.64 -12.13 -6.94
CA ILE A 42 -0.63 -11.06 -7.05
C ILE A 42 0.78 -11.64 -6.97
N ALA A 43 1.07 -12.49 -5.97
CA ALA A 43 2.38 -13.09 -5.84
C ALA A 43 2.75 -13.93 -7.07
N SER A 44 1.82 -14.77 -7.54
CA SER A 44 2.02 -15.57 -8.75
C SER A 44 2.28 -14.71 -9.99
N ALA A 45 1.72 -13.51 -10.08
CA ALA A 45 1.97 -12.60 -11.21
C ALA A 45 3.41 -12.05 -11.21
N TYR A 46 4.05 -11.92 -10.04
CA TYR A 46 5.40 -11.35 -9.92
C TYR A 46 6.49 -12.37 -9.61
N ASP A 47 6.18 -13.58 -9.12
CA ASP A 47 7.18 -14.55 -8.67
C ASP A 47 8.15 -14.96 -9.79
N ASP A 48 7.66 -15.23 -11.00
CA ASP A 48 8.51 -15.57 -12.15
C ASP A 48 9.44 -14.41 -12.51
N TYR A 49 8.92 -13.19 -12.52
CA TYR A 49 9.72 -11.99 -12.73
C TYR A 49 10.77 -11.81 -11.61
N LEU A 50 10.37 -12.03 -10.36
CA LEU A 50 11.27 -11.96 -9.21
C LEU A 50 12.42 -12.95 -9.39
N LEU A 51 12.15 -14.19 -9.78
CA LEU A 51 13.15 -15.24 -9.99
C LEU A 51 14.05 -14.98 -11.21
N ALA A 52 13.51 -14.42 -12.30
CA ALA A 52 14.25 -14.16 -13.53
C ALA A 52 15.22 -12.95 -13.43
N MET A 53 15.02 -12.06 -12.46
CA MET A 53 15.86 -10.87 -12.31
C MET A 53 17.31 -11.22 -11.87
N PRO A 54 18.33 -10.64 -12.51
CA PRO A 54 19.71 -10.80 -12.08
C PRO A 54 20.06 -9.99 -10.83
N ASP A 55 19.44 -8.81 -10.63
CA ASP A 55 19.62 -7.99 -9.44
C ASP A 55 18.27 -7.61 -8.80
N PRO A 56 17.88 -8.26 -7.69
CA PRO A 56 16.64 -7.94 -7.00
C PRO A 56 16.66 -6.57 -6.29
N LYS A 57 17.80 -5.87 -6.26
CA LYS A 57 17.94 -4.55 -5.61
C LYS A 57 17.38 -3.39 -6.46
N ASN A 58 17.07 -3.61 -7.73
CA ASN A 58 16.58 -2.58 -8.65
C ASN A 58 15.17 -2.90 -9.19
N ASN A 59 14.30 -3.41 -8.30
CA ASN A 59 12.99 -3.92 -8.67
C ASN A 59 11.91 -2.81 -8.69
N ASN A 60 11.81 -2.12 -9.81
CA ASN A 60 10.79 -1.08 -9.98
C ASN A 60 9.38 -1.64 -10.18
N LYS A 61 9.20 -2.88 -10.67
CA LYS A 61 7.86 -3.45 -10.91
C LYS A 61 7.06 -3.68 -9.63
N VAL A 62 7.67 -4.30 -8.62
CA VAL A 62 6.98 -4.51 -7.34
C VAL A 62 6.70 -3.17 -6.65
N TYR A 63 7.59 -2.18 -6.81
CA TYR A 63 7.31 -0.81 -6.37
C TYR A 63 6.11 -0.19 -7.09
N ILE A 64 6.04 -0.31 -8.42
CA ILE A 64 4.91 0.16 -9.24
C ILE A 64 3.59 -0.45 -8.74
N PHE A 65 3.57 -1.74 -8.39
CA PHE A 65 2.37 -2.37 -7.84
C PHE A 65 1.88 -1.67 -6.55
N TRP A 66 2.80 -1.43 -5.60
CA TRP A 66 2.47 -0.75 -4.34
C TRP A 66 2.01 0.69 -4.56
N VAL A 67 2.69 1.41 -5.45
CA VAL A 67 2.42 2.81 -5.77
C VAL A 67 1.11 2.99 -6.54
N LEU A 68 1.00 2.37 -7.71
CA LEU A 68 -0.06 2.68 -8.67
C LEU A 68 -1.38 2.01 -8.35
N TYR A 69 -1.39 0.89 -7.63
CA TYR A 69 -2.63 0.14 -7.43
C TYR A 69 -3.06 0.12 -5.97
N MET A 70 -2.16 -0.22 -5.03
CA MET A 70 -2.52 -0.27 -3.62
C MET A 70 -2.73 1.14 -3.04
N CYS A 71 -1.81 2.07 -3.25
CA CYS A 71 -1.97 3.45 -2.74
C CYS A 71 -3.11 4.20 -3.45
N HIS A 72 -3.29 4.01 -4.76
CA HIS A 72 -4.44 4.56 -5.47
C HIS A 72 -5.77 3.98 -4.98
N ALA A 73 -5.85 2.68 -4.72
CA ALA A 73 -7.07 2.07 -4.20
C ALA A 73 -7.46 2.65 -2.84
N ILE A 74 -6.49 2.84 -1.94
CA ILE A 74 -6.69 3.48 -0.64
C ILE A 74 -7.24 4.90 -0.82
N ARG A 75 -6.64 5.69 -1.70
CA ARG A 75 -7.03 7.10 -1.89
C ARG A 75 -8.43 7.22 -2.43
N ASN A 76 -8.73 6.51 -3.52
CA ASN A 76 -9.99 6.70 -4.26
C ASN A 76 -11.17 5.94 -3.65
N PHE A 77 -10.92 4.82 -2.97
CA PHE A 77 -11.97 3.91 -2.51
C PHE A 77 -11.91 3.63 -1.00
N GLY A 78 -11.04 4.29 -0.24
CA GLY A 78 -10.75 3.98 1.16
C GLY A 78 -11.85 4.28 2.18
N ASP A 79 -13.09 3.90 1.93
CA ASP A 79 -14.06 3.77 3.01
C ASP A 79 -13.65 2.66 4.00
N ALA A 80 -14.31 2.59 5.16
CA ALA A 80 -13.94 1.65 6.22
C ALA A 80 -13.98 0.17 5.77
N ALA A 81 -14.87 -0.20 4.85
CA ALA A 81 -14.98 -1.57 4.35
C ALA A 81 -13.81 -1.90 3.42
N VAL A 82 -13.52 -1.02 2.46
CA VAL A 82 -12.38 -1.17 1.54
C VAL A 82 -11.06 -1.15 2.29
N GLN A 83 -10.88 -0.23 3.25
CA GLN A 83 -9.69 -0.24 4.12
C GLN A 83 -9.54 -1.59 4.82
N GLY A 84 -10.62 -2.12 5.41
CA GLY A 84 -10.63 -3.43 6.03
C GLY A 84 -10.18 -4.56 5.09
N CYS A 85 -10.70 -4.57 3.85
CA CYS A 85 -10.30 -5.55 2.84
C CYS A 85 -8.83 -5.42 2.44
N LEU A 86 -8.35 -4.19 2.19
CA LEU A 86 -6.96 -3.93 1.79
C LEU A 86 -5.96 -4.26 2.91
N ILE A 87 -6.32 -4.03 4.18
CA ILE A 87 -5.48 -4.45 5.31
C ILE A 87 -5.45 -5.98 5.42
N ASN A 88 -6.58 -6.66 5.21
CA ASN A 88 -6.61 -8.12 5.20
C ASN A 88 -5.79 -8.70 4.04
N LEU A 89 -5.77 -8.03 2.88
CA LEU A 89 -4.90 -8.37 1.76
C LEU A 89 -3.43 -8.20 2.15
N HIS A 90 -3.06 -7.06 2.73
CA HIS A 90 -1.70 -6.80 3.20
C HIS A 90 -1.23 -7.87 4.21
N LYS A 91 -2.11 -8.26 5.15
CA LYS A 91 -1.82 -9.35 6.07
C LYS A 91 -1.62 -10.68 5.33
N ALA A 92 -2.53 -11.04 4.43
CA ALA A 92 -2.43 -12.28 3.66
C ALA A 92 -1.13 -12.34 2.83
N MET A 93 -0.71 -11.21 2.24
CA MET A 93 0.57 -11.10 1.54
C MET A 93 1.76 -11.36 2.48
N SER A 94 1.73 -10.82 3.70
CA SER A 94 2.82 -11.03 4.68
C SER A 94 2.96 -12.48 5.18
N GLU A 95 1.91 -13.29 5.00
CA GLU A 95 1.86 -14.70 5.38
C GLU A 95 2.22 -15.65 4.22
N LEU A 96 2.50 -15.12 3.02
CA LEU A 96 2.92 -15.93 1.89
C LEU A 96 4.32 -16.55 2.11
N PRO A 97 4.63 -17.68 1.44
CA PRO A 97 5.97 -18.25 1.45
C PRO A 97 7.03 -17.26 0.97
N ASP A 98 8.23 -17.34 1.54
CA ASP A 98 9.38 -16.58 1.07
C ASP A 98 9.74 -16.97 -0.37
N VAL A 99 10.06 -15.98 -1.20
CA VAL A 99 10.67 -16.20 -2.51
C VAL A 99 12.12 -16.63 -2.28
N ASN A 100 12.54 -17.76 -2.85
CA ASN A 100 13.90 -18.29 -2.69
C ASN A 100 14.69 -18.18 -3.99
N ASN A 101 15.98 -17.93 -3.87
CA ASN A 101 16.94 -18.07 -4.97
C ASN A 101 17.11 -19.56 -5.35
N LEU A 102 17.74 -19.81 -6.51
CA LEU A 102 18.01 -21.19 -6.97
C LEU A 102 18.90 -22.00 -6.01
N ASP A 103 19.71 -21.33 -5.19
CA ASP A 103 20.56 -21.96 -4.16
C ASP A 103 19.81 -22.24 -2.83
N GLY A 104 18.51 -21.93 -2.77
CA GLY A 104 17.66 -22.11 -1.59
C GLY A 104 17.78 -20.97 -0.56
N SER A 105 18.60 -19.94 -0.79
CA SER A 105 18.64 -18.77 0.07
C SER A 105 17.42 -17.87 -0.13
N ILE A 106 16.98 -17.18 0.92
CA ILE A 106 15.84 -16.25 0.84
C ILE A 106 16.22 -15.09 -0.09
N ARG A 107 15.38 -14.86 -1.10
CA ARG A 107 15.51 -13.74 -2.01
C ARG A 107 15.07 -12.45 -1.31
N ARG A 108 15.97 -11.48 -1.30
CA ARG A 108 15.74 -10.19 -0.65
C ARG A 108 15.62 -9.10 -1.69
N GLY A 109 14.63 -8.24 -1.49
CA GLY A 109 14.48 -7.02 -2.23
C GLY A 109 15.39 -5.90 -1.71
N PRO A 110 15.12 -4.68 -2.18
CA PRO A 110 15.87 -3.49 -1.85
C PRO A 110 15.81 -3.18 -0.35
N GLY A 111 16.93 -2.69 0.21
CA GLY A 111 17.07 -2.54 1.67
C GLY A 111 17.18 -3.86 2.45
N GLY A 112 17.29 -5.00 1.76
CA GLY A 112 17.37 -6.32 2.40
C GLY A 112 16.02 -6.89 2.83
N ALA A 113 14.91 -6.23 2.46
CA ALA A 113 13.56 -6.67 2.81
C ALA A 113 13.23 -8.03 2.18
N ILE A 114 12.50 -8.87 2.88
CA ILE A 114 12.07 -10.18 2.37
C ILE A 114 10.76 -9.99 1.61
N TYR A 115 10.74 -10.40 0.34
CA TYR A 115 9.55 -10.27 -0.50
C TYR A 115 8.33 -10.91 0.17
N TRP A 116 7.17 -10.27 0.00
CA TRP A 116 5.89 -10.61 0.59
C TRP A 116 5.85 -10.47 2.12
N ARG A 117 6.71 -11.15 2.89
CA ARG A 117 6.73 -11.07 4.36
C ARG A 117 6.94 -9.66 4.89
N GLU A 118 7.90 -8.94 4.30
CA GLU A 118 8.31 -7.61 4.76
C GLU A 118 7.93 -6.50 3.76
N LEU A 119 7.20 -6.88 2.69
CA LEU A 119 6.61 -5.99 1.69
C LEU A 119 7.59 -4.91 1.22
N ALA A 120 8.65 -5.34 0.54
CA ALA A 120 9.68 -4.45 0.01
C ALA A 120 9.06 -3.24 -0.74
N TYR A 121 9.57 -2.05 -0.44
CA TYR A 121 9.10 -0.74 -0.92
C TYR A 121 7.72 -0.27 -0.49
N TRP A 122 6.83 -1.12 0.02
CA TRP A 122 5.52 -0.69 0.51
C TRP A 122 5.61 0.54 1.43
N PRO A 123 6.55 0.60 2.41
CA PRO A 123 6.71 1.77 3.25
C PRO A 123 6.96 3.07 2.49
N PHE A 124 7.88 3.01 1.53
CA PHE A 124 8.30 4.16 0.74
C PHE A 124 7.19 4.57 -0.23
N ALA A 125 6.56 3.60 -0.91
CA ALA A 125 5.41 3.82 -1.78
C ALA A 125 4.24 4.48 -1.04
N PHE A 126 3.95 4.01 0.17
CA PHE A 126 2.86 4.54 0.99
C PHE A 126 3.14 5.97 1.46
N VAL A 127 4.36 6.27 1.87
CA VAL A 127 4.80 7.64 2.23
C VAL A 127 4.65 8.56 1.03
N ASP A 128 5.27 8.22 -0.10
CA ASP A 128 5.31 9.10 -1.28
C ASP A 128 3.92 9.29 -1.91
N HIS A 129 3.15 8.21 -2.02
CA HIS A 129 1.94 8.17 -2.85
C HIS A 129 0.65 7.91 -2.09
N GLY A 130 0.68 7.26 -0.93
CA GLY A 130 -0.48 7.01 -0.08
C GLY A 130 -0.87 8.22 0.77
N LEU A 131 0.13 8.96 1.26
CA LEU A 131 -0.04 10.17 2.07
C LEU A 131 0.05 11.47 1.25
N GLN A 132 0.49 11.39 -0.02
CA GLN A 132 0.63 12.52 -0.95
C GLN A 132 1.56 13.62 -0.42
N TYR A 133 2.87 13.42 -0.52
CA TYR A 133 3.83 14.53 -0.45
C TYR A 133 3.71 15.38 -1.71
N ASN A 134 2.79 16.34 -1.73
CA ASN A 134 3.03 17.53 -2.53
C ASN A 134 4.00 18.42 -1.74
N ASP A 135 4.93 19.02 -2.46
CA ASP A 135 6.05 19.84 -1.96
C ASP A 135 5.67 20.68 -0.71
N PRO A 136 6.39 20.60 0.43
CA PRO A 136 6.08 21.34 1.66
C PRO A 136 6.09 22.88 1.49
N VAL A 137 6.52 23.40 0.34
CA VAL A 137 6.64 24.83 0.06
C VAL A 137 5.26 25.53 -0.09
N GLU A 138 4.17 24.82 -0.39
CA GLU A 138 2.81 25.42 -0.47
C GLU A 138 2.00 25.34 0.84
N PHE A 139 2.48 24.64 1.87
CA PHE A 139 1.74 24.36 3.12
C PHE A 139 2.12 25.28 4.29
N ALA A 140 2.50 26.54 4.02
CA ALA A 140 3.08 27.43 5.02
C ALA A 140 2.08 28.03 6.04
N SER A 141 0.82 27.57 6.11
CA SER A 141 -0.10 28.00 7.16
C SER A 141 -0.84 26.84 7.83
N ASP A 142 -0.99 26.94 9.15
CA ASP A 142 -1.65 25.94 10.00
C ASP A 142 -3.12 25.71 9.61
N GLU A 143 -3.81 26.75 9.14
CA GLU A 143 -5.21 26.69 8.69
C GLU A 143 -5.39 25.99 7.34
N ALA A 144 -4.46 26.18 6.40
CA ALA A 144 -4.48 25.44 5.13
C ALA A 144 -4.24 23.94 5.40
N THR A 145 -3.32 23.65 6.31
CA THR A 145 -2.95 22.30 6.72
C THR A 145 -4.15 21.52 7.29
N GLU A 146 -4.94 22.11 8.20
CA GLU A 146 -6.14 21.46 8.78
C GLU A 146 -7.24 21.22 7.72
N PHE A 147 -7.47 22.17 6.82
CA PHE A 147 -8.47 22.01 5.74
C PHE A 147 -8.07 20.95 4.71
N TYR A 148 -6.78 20.86 4.37
CA TYR A 148 -6.27 19.84 3.46
C TYR A 148 -6.30 18.44 4.07
N PHE A 149 -6.04 18.28 5.37
CA PHE A 149 -6.15 16.97 6.03
C PHE A 149 -7.59 16.42 6.09
N GLN A 150 -8.60 17.28 5.94
CA GLN A 150 -10.01 16.88 5.79
C GLN A 150 -10.38 16.50 4.34
N ALA A 151 -9.48 16.68 3.36
CA ALA A 151 -9.72 16.19 2.01
C ALA A 151 -9.87 14.66 2.06
N PRO A 152 -10.96 14.08 1.54
CA PRO A 152 -11.27 12.65 1.70
C PRO A 152 -10.11 11.70 1.33
N LEU A 153 -9.31 12.08 0.32
CA LEU A 153 -8.16 11.28 -0.13
C LEU A 153 -7.04 11.18 0.92
N LEU A 154 -6.76 12.29 1.63
CA LEU A 154 -5.74 12.36 2.68
C LEU A 154 -6.22 11.66 3.95
N LEU A 155 -7.48 11.86 4.32
CA LEU A 155 -8.11 11.17 5.45
C LEU A 155 -8.10 9.64 5.25
N ASN A 156 -8.35 9.15 4.03
CA ASN A 156 -8.30 7.72 3.70
C ASN A 156 -6.89 7.13 3.88
N GLY A 157 -5.85 7.83 3.42
CA GLY A 157 -4.45 7.44 3.61
C GLY A 157 -4.09 7.38 5.10
N THR A 158 -4.41 8.43 5.85
CA THR A 158 -4.14 8.52 7.29
C THR A 158 -4.84 7.41 8.08
N ASN A 159 -6.14 7.19 7.84
CA ASN A 159 -6.91 6.16 8.51
C ASN A 159 -6.38 4.75 8.22
N PHE A 160 -6.01 4.50 6.96
CA PHE A 160 -5.40 3.23 6.57
C PHE A 160 -4.06 3.00 7.27
N GLY A 161 -3.22 4.03 7.35
CA GLY A 161 -1.94 3.99 8.07
C GLY A 161 -2.12 3.66 9.56
N ALA A 162 -3.04 4.35 10.23
CA ALA A 162 -3.36 4.09 11.64
C ALA A 162 -3.84 2.64 11.86
N ALA A 163 -4.70 2.14 10.99
CA ALA A 163 -5.24 0.78 11.08
C ALA A 163 -4.17 -0.31 10.83
N ILE A 164 -3.15 -0.04 10.00
CA ILE A 164 -1.99 -0.94 9.83
C ILE A 164 -1.20 -1.05 11.14
N LEU A 165 -0.97 0.07 11.84
CA LEU A 165 -0.23 0.09 13.10
C LEU A 165 -0.96 -0.60 14.24
N GLU A 166 -2.27 -0.35 14.39
CA GLU A 166 -3.08 -1.00 15.43
C GLU A 166 -3.03 -2.53 15.33
N ARG A 167 -2.85 -3.06 14.11
CA ARG A 167 -2.77 -4.51 13.86
C ARG A 167 -1.37 -5.09 14.03
N GLY A 168 -0.40 -4.30 14.49
CA GLY A 168 0.94 -4.77 14.86
C GLY A 168 1.81 -5.16 13.67
N ILE A 169 1.52 -4.63 12.48
CA ILE A 169 2.41 -4.75 11.32
C ILE A 169 3.71 -4.03 11.67
N ASP A 170 4.85 -4.71 11.54
CA ASP A 170 6.15 -4.18 11.97
C ASP A 170 6.59 -3.03 11.08
N THR A 171 6.31 -1.82 11.55
CA THR A 171 6.64 -0.56 10.88
C THR A 171 8.04 -0.04 11.19
N ARG A 172 8.88 -0.78 11.94
CA ARG A 172 10.28 -0.40 12.18
C ARG A 172 11.15 -0.43 10.92
N LYS A 173 10.59 -0.89 9.80
CA LYS A 173 11.16 -0.85 8.46
C LYS A 173 10.61 0.29 7.60
N LEU A 174 9.70 1.10 8.13
CA LEU A 174 9.30 2.32 7.45
C LEU A 174 10.43 3.36 7.54
N PRO A 175 10.60 4.22 6.52
CA PRO A 175 11.41 5.43 6.64
C PRO A 175 11.02 6.22 7.89
N ALA A 176 11.97 6.90 8.54
CA ALA A 176 11.74 7.63 9.79
C ALA A 176 10.65 8.71 9.67
N GLU A 177 10.47 9.21 8.44
CA GLU A 177 9.44 10.15 8.03
C GLU A 177 8.04 9.53 8.20
N ALA A 178 7.84 8.27 7.79
CA ALA A 178 6.56 7.57 7.90
C ALA A 178 6.09 7.40 9.36
N ASP A 179 7.02 7.12 10.27
CA ASP A 179 6.74 6.96 11.71
C ASP A 179 6.19 8.26 12.32
N SER A 180 6.66 9.42 11.87
CA SER A 180 6.20 10.72 12.35
C SER A 180 4.79 11.07 11.86
N PHE A 181 4.46 10.76 10.59
CA PHE A 181 3.11 10.99 10.05
C PHE A 181 2.08 10.00 10.57
N LEU A 182 2.50 8.76 10.83
CA LEU A 182 1.65 7.79 11.50
C LEU A 182 1.30 8.21 12.93
N LYS A 183 2.26 8.77 13.67
CA LYS A 183 2.00 9.36 14.98
C LYS A 183 1.03 10.54 14.89
N LEU A 184 1.21 11.44 13.92
CA LEU A 184 0.28 12.55 13.66
C LEU A 184 -1.14 12.07 13.30
N GLY A 185 -1.25 11.05 12.46
CA GLY A 185 -2.53 10.47 12.06
C GLY A 185 -3.28 9.79 13.22
N ILE A 186 -2.54 9.06 14.06
CA ILE A 186 -3.06 8.51 15.31
C ILE A 186 -3.54 9.64 16.23
N GLU A 187 -2.71 10.67 16.47
CA GLU A 187 -3.05 11.81 17.32
C GLU A 187 -4.30 12.55 16.82
N GLN A 188 -4.45 12.75 15.52
CA GLN A 188 -5.64 13.35 14.92
C GLN A 188 -6.89 12.48 15.10
N ALA A 189 -6.85 11.19 14.75
CA ALA A 189 -7.98 10.28 14.89
C ALA A 189 -8.46 10.17 16.35
N TYR A 190 -7.53 10.19 17.31
CA TYR A 190 -7.85 10.23 18.74
C TYR A 190 -8.39 11.59 19.23
N SER A 191 -8.08 12.69 18.54
CA SER A 191 -8.60 14.02 18.88
C SER A 191 -10.05 14.21 18.41
N GLU A 192 -10.39 13.70 17.22
CA GLU A 192 -11.75 13.76 16.66
C GLU A 192 -12.72 12.88 17.45
N LYS A 193 -12.32 11.65 17.78
CA LYS A 193 -13.12 10.74 18.60
C LYS A 193 -13.42 11.30 20.00
N ARG A 194 -12.53 12.15 20.54
CA ARG A 194 -12.74 12.83 21.82
C ARG A 194 -13.84 13.89 21.72
N ARG A 195 -13.87 14.65 20.62
CA ARG A 195 -14.89 15.69 20.34
C ARG A 195 -16.28 15.12 20.10
N GLU A 196 -16.42 13.90 19.60
CA GLU A 196 -17.73 13.26 19.40
C GLU A 196 -18.38 12.72 20.70
N THR A 197 -17.58 12.52 21.76
CA THR A 197 -18.04 12.03 23.07
C THR A 197 -18.27 13.14 24.11
N GLU A 198 -18.04 14.40 23.75
CA GLU A 198 -18.30 15.59 24.58
C GLU A 198 -19.59 16.30 24.14
#